data_AF-A0ABD1LXL5-F1
#
_entry.id   AF-A0ABD1LXL5-F1
#
_cell.length_a   1.000
_cell.length_b   1.000
_cell.length_c   1.000
_cell.angle_alpha   90.00
_cell.angle_beta   90.00
_cell.angle_gamma   90.00
#
_symmetry.space_group_name_H-M   'P 1'
#
loop_
_entity.id
_entity.type
_entity.pdbx_description
1 polymer ?
#
loop_
_entity_poly.entity_id
_entity_poly.type
_entity_poly.pdbx_seq_one_letter_code
_entity_poly.pdbx_strand_id
1 'polypeptide(L)' 'MEIRKEEFKKVMALMRSRLRQGVHHRDGLRTALKVNDYVEDGGLVEYFFDKNGNGRLQLDKFVKLLRLA' A
#
# COMPACT_ATOMS: atom_id res chain seq x y z
N MET A 1 -18.53 6.60 -0.42
CA MET A 1 -18.24 5.26 -0.96
C MET A 1 -17.20 4.58 -0.07
N GLU A 2 -17.41 3.32 0.28
CA GLU A 2 -16.46 2.52 1.07
C GLU A 2 -15.61 1.65 0.14
N ILE A 3 -14.33 1.50 0.46
CA ILE A 3 -13.38 0.62 -0.23
C ILE A 3 -13.29 -0.66 0.59
N ARG A 4 -13.59 -1.82 -0.02
CA ARG A 4 -13.37 -3.11 0.64
C ARG A 4 -11.88 -3.44 0.69
N LYS A 5 -11.48 -4.26 1.66
CA LYS A 5 -10.09 -4.69 1.85
C LYS A 5 -9.47 -5.28 0.57
N GLU A 6 -10.24 -6.07 -0.18
CA GLU A 6 -9.81 -6.70 -1.42
C GLU A 6 -9.60 -5.68 -2.55
N GLU A 7 -10.44 -4.65 -2.61
CA GLU A 7 -10.31 -3.56 -3.59
C GLU A 7 -9.08 -2.71 -3.29
N PHE A 8 -8.86 -2.39 -2.01
CA PHE A 8 -7.67 -1.70 -1.55
C PHE A 8 -6.40 -2.46 -1.94
N LYS A 9 -6.33 -3.77 -1.67
CA LYS A 9 -5.19 -4.62 -2.04
C LYS A 9 -4.91 -4.61 -3.54
N LYS A 10 -5.95 -4.66 -4.38
CA LYS A 10 -5.80 -4.55 -5.84
C LYS A 10 -5.22 -3.21 -6.26
N VAL A 11 -5.67 -2.10 -5.66
CA VAL A 11 -5.13 -0.76 -5.92
C VAL A 11 -3.67 -0.68 -5.48
N MET A 12 -3.32 -1.17 -4.30
CA MET A 12 -1.93 -1.19 -3.81
C MET A 12 -1.02 -2.05 -4.69
N ALA A 13 -1.50 -3.21 -5.16
CA ALA A 13 -0.76 -4.05 -6.11
C ALA A 13 -0.50 -3.32 -7.44
N LEU A 14 -1.51 -2.62 -7.97
CA LEU A 14 -1.40 -1.81 -9.19
C LEU A 14 -0.44 -0.61 -9.02
N MET A 15 -0.52 0.10 -7.89
CA MET A 15 0.40 1.20 -7.59
C MET A 15 1.85 0.70 -7.53
N ARG A 16 2.09 -0.43 -6.85
CA ARG A 16 3.43 -1.02 -6.77
C ARG A 16 3.96 -1.52 -8.10
N SER A 17 3.13 -2.12 -8.96
CA SER A 17 3.58 -2.61 -10.26
C SER A 17 4.05 -1.43 -11.13
N ARG A 18 3.30 -0.31 -11.11
CA ARG A 18 3.68 0.92 -11.80
C ARG A 18 4.94 1.57 -11.22
N LEU A 19 5.06 1.64 -9.89
CA LEU A 19 6.26 2.16 -9.22
C LEU A 19 7.50 1.29 -9.49
N ARG A 20 7.34 -0.03 -9.62
CA ARG A 20 8.44 -0.94 -9.98
C ARG A 20 8.93 -0.74 -11.41
N GLN A 21 8.03 -0.46 -12.36
CA GLN A 21 8.43 -0.25 -13.77
C GLN A 21 9.39 0.94 -13.96
N GLY A 22 9.43 1.92 -13.04
CA GLY A 22 10.42 3.01 -13.04
C GLY A 22 11.67 2.78 -12.18
N VAL A 23 11.66 1.79 -11.27
CA VAL A 23 12.77 1.50 -10.33
C VAL A 23 13.79 0.53 -10.91
N HIS A 24 13.42 -0.27 -11.92
CA HIS A 24 14.32 -1.21 -12.60
C HIS A 24 15.41 -0.55 -13.47
N HIS A 25 15.45 0.78 -13.60
CA HIS A 25 16.46 1.50 -14.38
C HIS A 25 17.59 2.13 -13.54
N ARG A 26 17.66 1.86 -12.23
CA ARG A 26 18.79 2.27 -11.39
C ARG A 26 19.53 1.05 -10.90
N ASP A 27 20.62 0.71 -11.58
CA ASP A 27 21.62 -0.33 -11.28
C ASP A 27 21.54 -0.95 -9.87
N GLY A 28 20.62 -1.90 -9.71
CA GLY A 28 20.72 -3.05 -8.80
C GLY A 28 20.91 -2.83 -7.29
N LEU A 29 21.10 -1.61 -6.79
CA LEU A 29 21.49 -1.39 -5.39
C LEU A 29 20.48 -0.51 -4.66
N ARG A 30 19.37 -1.13 -4.27
CA ARG A 30 18.77 -0.76 -2.99
C ARG A 30 19.42 -1.65 -1.95
N THR A 31 20.30 -1.09 -1.13
CA THR A 31 20.48 -1.51 0.26
C THR A 31 19.13 -1.35 0.96
N ALA A 32 18.21 -2.25 0.63
CA ALA A 32 16.98 -2.43 1.35
C ALA A 32 17.43 -2.86 2.74
N LEU A 33 17.31 -1.93 3.70
CA LEU A 33 17.20 -2.27 5.09
C LEU A 33 16.15 -3.39 5.14
N LYS A 34 16.62 -4.64 5.27
CA LYS A 34 15.78 -5.81 5.49
C LYS A 34 15.16 -5.62 6.87
N VAL A 35 14.15 -4.77 6.96
CA VAL A 35 13.23 -4.80 8.09
C VAL A 35 12.42 -6.06 7.88
N ASN A 36 12.87 -7.09 8.60
CA ASN A 36 12.26 -8.41 8.74
C ASN A 36 10.90 -8.30 9.42
N ASP A 37 9.99 -7.58 8.79
CA ASP A 37 8.61 -7.59 9.22
C ASP A 37 7.77 -7.63 7.96
N TYR A 38 7.25 -8.84 7.69
CA TYR A 38 6.44 -9.18 6.51
C TYR A 38 5.06 -8.56 6.66
N VAL A 39 5.00 -7.25 6.92
CA VAL A 39 3.76 -6.53 7.18
C VAL A 39 3.11 -6.24 5.83
N GLU A 40 1.90 -6.77 5.65
CA GLU A 40 1.13 -6.63 4.42
C GLU A 40 0.95 -5.15 4.05
N ASP A 41 1.32 -4.79 2.83
CA ASP A 41 1.33 -3.40 2.33
C ASP A 41 2.03 -2.39 3.25
N GLY A 42 3.09 -2.80 3.96
CA GLY A 42 3.86 -1.92 4.84
C GLY A 42 3.06 -1.45 6.06
N GLY A 43 2.07 -2.23 6.49
CA GLY A 43 1.18 -1.89 7.62
C GLY A 43 -0.05 -1.08 7.23
N LEU A 44 -0.20 -0.69 5.96
CA LEU A 44 -1.36 0.10 5.52
C LEU A 44 -2.67 -0.67 5.59
N VAL A 45 -2.64 -1.99 5.39
CA VAL A 45 -3.84 -2.82 5.55
C VAL A 45 -4.32 -2.79 7.00
N GLU A 46 -3.42 -2.98 7.97
CA GLU A 46 -3.77 -2.93 9.40
C GLU A 46 -4.21 -1.53 9.82
N TYR A 47 -3.57 -0.48 9.29
CA TYR A 47 -3.92 0.91 9.59
C TYR A 47 -5.35 1.28 9.18
N PHE A 48 -5.84 0.76 8.05
CA PHE A 48 -7.17 1.10 7.54
C PHE A 48 -8.26 0.10 7.90
N PHE A 49 -7.91 -1.17 8.06
CA PHE A 49 -8.88 -2.27 8.21
C PHE A 49 -8.79 -2.96 9.58
N ASP A 50 -7.93 -2.47 10.49
CA ASP A 50 -7.60 -3.09 11.77
C ASP A 50 -7.03 -4.51 11.61
N LYS A 51 -6.55 -5.10 12.71
CA LYS A 51 -6.05 -6.49 12.72
C LYS A 51 -7.09 -7.51 12.25
N ASN A 52 -8.37 -7.22 12.48
CA ASN A 52 -9.47 -8.12 12.16
C ASN A 52 -10.02 -7.93 10.74
N GLY A 53 -9.56 -6.93 9.98
CA GLY A 53 -10.08 -6.65 8.65
C GLY A 53 -11.48 -6.02 8.61
N ASN A 54 -12.04 -5.63 9.76
CA ASN A 54 -13.38 -5.07 9.89
C ASN A 54 -13.41 -3.54 9.80
N GLY A 55 -12.25 -2.88 9.78
CA GLY A 55 -12.16 -1.44 9.59
C GLY A 55 -12.71 -1.03 8.23
N ARG A 56 -13.22 0.20 8.16
CA ARG A 56 -13.88 0.73 6.95
C ARG A 56 -13.04 1.86 6.38
N LEU A 57 -12.55 1.66 5.16
CA LEU A 57 -11.83 2.69 4.43
C LEU A 57 -12.80 3.51 3.58
N GLN A 58 -12.99 4.78 3.93
CA GLN A 58 -13.73 5.71 3.09
C GLN A 58 -12.86 6.18 1.92
N LEU A 59 -13.44 6.23 0.72
CA LEU A 59 -12.76 6.69 -0.49
C LEU A 59 -12.15 8.09 -0.30
N ASP A 60 -12.86 9.00 0.37
CA ASP A 60 -12.38 10.38 0.59
C ASP A 60 -11.14 10.42 1.47
N LYS A 61 -11.08 9.57 2.50
CA LYS A 61 -9.88 9.43 3.36
C LYS A 61 -8.71 8.87 2.56
N PHE A 62 -8.96 7.88 1.71
CA PHE A 62 -7.94 7.30 0.86
C PHE A 62 -7.37 8.31 -0.15
N VAL A 63 -8.25 9.06 -0.83
CA VAL A 63 -7.85 10.11 -1.78
C VAL A 63 -7.09 11.23 -1.07
N LYS A 64 -7.49 11.62 0.15
CA LYS A 64 -6.76 12.63 0.94
C LYS A 64 -5.33 12.18 1.25
N LEU A 65 -5.13 10.89 1.57
CA LEU A 65 -3.79 10.34 1.79
C LEU A 65 -2.94 10.35 0.52
N LEU A 66 -3.51 10.01 -0.63
CA LEU A 66 -2.80 10.05 -1.91
C LEU A 66 -2.41 11.47 -2.37
N ARG A 67 -3.17 12.49 -1.97
CA ARG A 67 -2.87 13.89 -2.30
C ARG A 67 -1.79 14.52 -1.41
N LEU A 68 -1.47 13.89 -0.28
CA LEU A 68 -0.41 14.33 0.63
C LEU A 68 0.97 13.75 0.27
N ALA A 69 1.04 12.83 -0.68
CA ALA A 69 2.25 12.19 -1.20
C ALA A 69 2.65 12.75 -2.56
#